data_AF-W1XT65-F1
#
_entry.id   AF-W1XT65-F1
#
_cell.length_a   1.000
_cell.length_b   1.000
_cell.length_c   1.000
_cell.angle_alpha   90.00
_cell.angle_beta   90.00
_cell.angle_gamma   90.00
#
_symmetry.space_group_name_H-M   'P 1'
#
loop_
_entity.id
_entity.type
_entity.pdbx_description
1 polymer ?
#
loop_
_entity_poly.entity_id
_entity_poly.type
_entity_poly.pdbx_seq_one_letter_code
_entity_poly.pdbx_strand_id
1 'polypeptide(L)' 'QGDEIVIHKDINISIAVADDDKLYVPVIKNADEKSIKGIAREINDLATKARLGKLAQSDMQNGTFTVNNT' A
#
# COMPACT_ATOMS: atom_id res chain seq x y z
N GLN A 1 -11.18 21.51 10.61
CA GLN A 1 -10.41 20.76 9.59
C GLN A 1 -11.29 20.71 8.36
N GLY A 2 -10.93 21.37 7.26
CA GLY A 2 -11.82 21.39 6.09
C GLY A 2 -11.43 22.34 4.97
N ASP A 3 -10.74 23.43 5.28
CA ASP A 3 -10.41 24.48 4.29
C ASP A 3 -8.90 24.54 3.98
N GLU A 4 -8.16 23.45 4.24
CA GLU A 4 -6.72 23.38 4.01
C GLU A 4 -6.38 22.26 3.02
N ILE A 5 -5.50 22.58 2.08
CA ILE A 5 -4.90 21.58 1.19
C ILE A 5 -3.74 20.95 1.93
N VAL A 6 -3.87 19.66 2.24
CA VAL A 6 -2.77 18.87 2.82
C VAL A 6 -1.88 18.36 1.70
N ILE A 7 -0.65 18.88 1.63
CA ILE A 7 0.35 18.45 0.66
C ILE A 7 1.25 17.41 1.32
N HIS A 8 1.21 16.18 0.81
CA HIS A 8 2.10 15.10 1.23
C HIS A 8 3.38 15.12 0.39
N LYS A 9 4.54 15.06 1.04
CA LYS A 9 5.85 14.94 0.37
C LYS A 9 6.19 13.48 0.06
N ASP A 10 5.80 12.58 0.95
CA ASP A 10 6.06 11.14 0.80
C ASP A 10 5.14 10.56 -0.28
N ILE A 11 5.68 9.69 -1.14
CA ILE A 11 4.89 8.98 -2.15
C ILE A 11 4.59 7.58 -1.64
N ASN A 12 3.45 7.43 -0.94
CA ASN A 12 3.01 6.14 -0.39
C ASN A 12 1.88 5.56 -1.24
N ILE A 13 2.10 4.39 -1.84
CA ILE A 13 1.17 3.76 -2.78
C ILE A 13 0.42 2.65 -2.06
N SER A 14 -0.89 2.83 -1.88
CA SER A 14 -1.80 1.77 -1.46
C SER A 14 -2.11 0.85 -2.63
N ILE A 15 -2.05 -0.46 -2.42
CA ILE A 15 -2.35 -1.47 -3.46
C ILE A 15 -3.54 -2.33 -3.04
N ALA A 16 -4.48 -2.54 -3.94
CA ALA A 16 -5.58 -3.47 -3.70
C ALA A 16 -5.08 -4.92 -3.83
N VAL A 17 -5.22 -5.72 -2.75
CA VAL A 17 -4.85 -7.13 -2.71
C VAL A 17 -6.07 -7.95 -2.32
N ALA A 18 -6.59 -8.74 -3.25
CA ALA A 18 -7.69 -9.67 -3.00
C ALA A 18 -7.15 -11.02 -2.46
N ASP A 19 -7.86 -11.52 -1.46
CA ASP A 19 -7.87 -12.88 -0.94
C ASP A 19 -9.28 -13.46 -1.17
N ASP A 20 -9.48 -14.77 -1.08
CA ASP A 20 -10.69 -15.46 -1.56
C ASP A 20 -12.02 -14.81 -1.09
N ASP A 21 -12.06 -14.30 0.15
CA ASP A 21 -13.24 -13.63 0.74
C ASP A 21 -13.01 -12.16 1.13
N LYS A 22 -11.81 -11.60 0.93
CA LYS A 22 -11.41 -10.32 1.53
C LYS A 22 -10.57 -9.47 0.61
N LEU A 23 -10.79 -8.16 0.66
CA LEU A 23 -9.94 -7.17 0.00
C LEU A 23 -9.12 -6.41 1.05
N TYR A 24 -7.80 -6.46 0.93
CA TYR A 24 -6.87 -5.69 1.75
C TYR A 24 -6.28 -4.54 0.93
N VAL A 25 -5.92 -3.44 1.60
CA VAL A 25 -5.32 -2.26 0.96
C VAL A 25 -4.02 -1.89 1.68
N PRO A 26 -2.96 -2.72 1.60
CA PRO A 26 -1.67 -2.40 2.19
C PRO A 26 -0.92 -1.30 1.42
N VAL A 27 0.07 -0.69 2.07
CA VAL A 27 0.78 0.51 1.61
C VAL A 27 2.26 0.22 1.39
N ILE A 28 2.74 0.52 0.19
CA ILE A 28 4.16 0.63 -0.17
C ILE A 28 4.60 2.04 0.22
N LYS A 29 5.49 2.16 1.20
CA LYS A 29 5.95 3.48 1.70
C LYS A 29 7.12 4.01 0.89
N ASN A 30 7.24 5.32 0.70
CA ASN A 30 8.34 5.96 -0.03
C ASN A 30 8.65 5.25 -1.36
N ALA A 31 7.62 5.03 -2.18
CA ALA A 31 7.74 4.26 -3.41
C ALA A 31 8.66 4.92 -4.44
N ASP A 32 8.83 6.24 -4.37
CA ASP A 32 9.76 7.04 -5.15
C ASP A 32 11.23 6.74 -4.86
N GLU A 33 11.55 6.28 -3.65
CA GLU A 33 12.90 5.85 -3.26
C GLU A 33 13.23 4.43 -3.76
N LYS A 34 12.27 3.73 -4.37
CA LYS A 34 12.41 2.33 -4.77
C LYS A 34 12.52 2.17 -6.27
N SER A 35 13.45 1.29 -6.67
CA SER A 35 13.46 0.78 -8.04
C SER A 35 12.19 -0.03 -8.34
N ILE A 36 11.85 -0.20 -9.62
CA ILE A 36 10.73 -1.05 -10.07
C ILE A 36 10.82 -2.46 -9.45
N LYS A 37 12.04 -3.03 -9.38
CA LYS A 37 12.27 -4.33 -8.76
C LYS A 37 12.02 -4.31 -7.25
N GLY A 38 12.36 -3.21 -6.58
CA GLY A 38 12.06 -3.00 -5.15
C GLY A 38 10.56 -2.95 -4.90
N ILE A 39 9.83 -2.17 -5.69
CA ILE A 39 8.36 -2.08 -5.64
C ILE A 39 7.74 -3.46 -5.86
N ALA A 40 8.18 -4.19 -6.89
CA ALA A 40 7.67 -5.53 -7.18
C ALA A 40 7.89 -6.53 -6.03
N ARG A 41 9.03 -6.45 -5.33
CA ARG A 41 9.29 -7.28 -4.14
C ARG A 41 8.34 -6.93 -3.01
N GLU A 42 8.15 -5.65 -2.72
CA GLU A 42 7.27 -5.19 -1.64
C GLU A 42 5.80 -5.54 -1.89
N ILE A 43 5.34 -5.43 -3.16
CA ILE A 43 4.02 -5.93 -3.57
C ILE A 43 3.88 -7.42 -3.22
N ASN A 44 4.87 -8.25 -3.58
CA ASN A 44 4.83 -9.67 -3.31
C ASN A 44 4.83 -9.98 -1.80
N ASP A 45 5.61 -9.24 -1.02
CA ASP A 45 5.69 -9.41 0.43
C ASP A 45 4.35 -9.04 1.10
N LEU A 46 3.75 -7.91 0.72
CA LEU A 46 2.45 -7.47 1.22
C LEU A 46 1.32 -8.43 0.79
N ALA A 47 1.35 -8.91 -0.45
CA ALA A 47 0.38 -9.90 -0.93
C ALA A 47 0.50 -11.23 -0.19
N THR A 48 1.73 -11.68 0.09
CA THR A 48 1.98 -12.89 0.88
C THR A 48 1.50 -12.71 2.31
N LYS A 49 1.79 -11.57 2.96
CA LYS A 49 1.27 -11.25 4.29
C LYS A 49 -0.26 -11.24 4.32
N ALA A 50 -0.91 -10.67 3.30
CA ALA A 50 -2.37 -10.63 3.20
C ALA A 50 -2.98 -12.03 3.18
N ARG A 51 -2.49 -12.91 2.29
CA ARG A 51 -2.92 -14.32 2.19
C ARG A 51 -2.68 -15.12 3.47
N LEU A 52 -1.62 -14.81 4.20
CA LEU A 52 -1.30 -15.46 5.47
C LEU A 52 -2.03 -14.85 6.67
N GLY A 53 -2.84 -13.79 6.48
CA GLY A 53 -3.49 -13.06 7.57
C GLY A 53 -2.52 -12.35 8.51
N LYS A 54 -1.33 -11.98 8.02
CA LYS A 54 -0.22 -11.40 8.81
C LYS A 54 0.02 -9.91 8.54
N LEU A 55 -0.93 -9.23 7.90
CA LEU A 55 -0.84 -7.78 7.73
C LEU A 55 -0.93 -7.09 9.10
N ALA A 56 0.07 -6.25 9.39
CA ALA A 56 0.03 -5.40 10.56
C ALA A 56 -0.79 -4.14 10.28
N GLN A 57 -1.27 -3.47 11.34
CA GLN A 57 -1.94 -2.17 11.19
C GLN A 57 -1.03 -1.14 10.48
N SER A 58 0.27 -1.19 10.74
CA SER A 58 1.28 -0.33 10.10
C SER A 58 1.44 -0.56 8.60
N ASP A 59 1.04 -1.75 8.10
CA ASP A 59 1.07 -2.09 6.68
C ASP A 59 -0.12 -1.45 5.94
N MET A 60 -1.15 -0.94 6.63
CA MET A 60 -2.38 -0.40 6.03
C MET A 60 -2.56 1.12 6.20
N GLN A 61 -1.61 1.80 6.85
CA GLN A 61 -1.72 3.21 7.21
C GLN A 61 -0.84 4.12 6.35
N ASN A 62 -1.22 5.40 6.30
CA ASN A 62 -0.47 6.50 5.70
C ASN A 62 -0.26 6.38 4.17
N GLY A 63 -1.17 5.70 3.47
CA GLY A 63 -1.25 5.73 2.02
C GLY A 63 -1.64 7.13 1.52
N THR A 64 -1.02 7.57 0.43
CA THR A 64 -1.31 8.90 -0.18
C THR A 64 -2.23 8.80 -1.38
N PHE A 65 -2.17 7.70 -2.12
CA PHE A 65 -3.12 7.36 -3.17
C PHE A 65 -3.22 5.84 -3.33
N THR A 66 -4.24 5.37 -4.02
CA THR A 66 -4.52 3.96 -4.20
C THR A 66 -4.45 3.57 -5.67
N VAL A 67 -3.77 2.46 -5.95
CA VAL A 67 -3.77 1.78 -7.24
C VAL A 67 -4.55 0.48 -7.09
N ASN A 68 -5.55 0.33 -7.96
CA ASN A 68 -6.34 -0.89 -8.09
C ASN A 68 -6.19 -1.43 -9.51
N ASN A 69 -5.92 -2.73 -9.63
CA ASN A 69 -5.97 -3.44 -10.91
C ASN A 69 -7.10 -4.46 -10.81
N THR A 70 -8.12 -4.30 -11.67
CA THR A 70 -9.34 -5.10 -11.65
C THR A 70 -9.34 -6.07 -12.81
#